data_AF-X0VIT3-F1
#
_entry.id   AF-X0VIT3-F1
#
_cell.length_a   1.000
_cell.length_b   1.000
_cell.length_c   1.000
_cell.angle_alpha   90.00
_cell.angle_beta   90.00
_cell.angle_gamma   90.00
#
_symmetry.space_group_name_H-M   'P 1'
#
loop_
_entity.id
_entity.type
_entity.pdbx_description
1 polymer ?
#
loop_
_entity_poly.entity_id
_entity_poly.type
_entity_poly.pdbx_seq_one_letter_code
_entity_poly.pdbx_strand_id
1 'polypeptide(L)'
;DKINILFYGYLWTQDLRTHLNRSGHIHVDEVLNSPAVDTLCAPFHYTFRQLDGVMSGQAMVGSPIIRGKQYVHELDGSTCLKKCWPCKDHHNPETLQESGQLSRRELNKMLCEGSSGWYMDLGGGYYDSPEVVEDLKKVLDTAKKFRRQMGRNNREVAAVLLPRASFYFRENEPLFSALTSMFKQYELECMGLGYDDLIIEDLDFLDEEETKRYKVWIFPCTVHLTERQIDAIRRHACRNGNHVIWNYAVGVCGD
;
A
#
# COMPACT_ATOMS: atom_id res chain seq x y z
N ASP A 1 27.45 -3.87 -8.66
CA ASP A 1 26.22 -3.14 -8.33
C ASP A 1 25.54 -3.79 -7.12
N LYS A 2 25.04 -2.98 -6.19
CA LYS A 2 24.28 -3.44 -5.01
C LYS A 2 22.84 -2.95 -5.17
N ILE A 3 21.86 -3.78 -4.81
CA ILE A 3 20.45 -3.38 -4.73
C ILE A 3 20.18 -2.96 -3.29
N ASN A 4 19.67 -1.74 -3.11
CA ASN A 4 19.32 -1.19 -1.81
C ASN A 4 17.80 -1.23 -1.59
N ILE A 5 17.39 -2.06 -0.64
CA ILE A 5 15.99 -2.23 -0.22
C ILE A 5 15.82 -1.53 1.12
N LEU A 6 14.82 -0.66 1.24
CA LEU A 6 14.56 0.11 2.44
C LEU A 6 13.15 -0.11 2.98
N PHE A 7 13.05 -0.40 4.28
CA PHE A 7 11.78 -0.42 5.00
C PHE A 7 11.34 1.01 5.33
N TYR A 8 10.45 1.58 4.51
CA TYR A 8 10.05 2.98 4.64
C TYR A 8 8.66 3.28 4.06
N GLY A 9 8.07 4.42 4.44
CA GLY A 9 6.89 4.98 3.79
C GLY A 9 5.57 4.45 4.31
N TYR A 10 5.49 4.07 5.59
CA TYR A 10 4.35 3.38 6.19
C TYR A 10 3.14 4.31 6.41
N LEU A 11 2.68 4.98 5.36
CA LEU A 11 1.65 6.03 5.43
C LEU A 11 0.23 5.51 5.62
N TRP A 12 0.01 4.21 5.43
CA TRP A 12 -1.30 3.59 5.59
C TRP A 12 -1.51 2.94 6.95
N THR A 13 -0.51 2.99 7.85
CA THR A 13 -0.62 2.43 9.19
C THR A 13 -0.65 3.55 10.25
N GLN A 14 -1.53 3.35 11.22
CA GLN A 14 -1.53 4.09 12.47
C GLN A 14 -1.80 3.11 13.60
N ASP A 15 -0.74 2.50 14.13
CA ASP A 15 -0.79 1.76 15.39
C ASP A 15 0.17 2.35 16.44
N LEU A 16 0.07 1.85 17.68
CA LEU A 16 0.85 2.33 18.83
C LEU A 16 2.38 2.31 18.63
N ARG A 17 2.88 1.52 17.69
CA ARG A 17 4.31 1.31 17.40
C ARG A 17 4.73 1.98 16.08
N THR A 18 3.82 2.20 15.15
CA THR A 18 4.10 2.75 13.81
C THR A 18 3.53 4.15 13.57
N HIS A 19 3.06 4.85 14.62
CA HIS A 19 2.56 6.22 14.53
C HIS A 19 3.43 7.11 13.63
N LEU A 20 2.82 7.66 12.57
CA LEU A 20 3.51 8.52 11.59
C LEU A 20 4.24 9.71 12.23
N ASN A 21 3.70 10.25 13.32
CA ASN A 21 4.32 11.34 14.07
C ASN A 21 5.67 10.98 14.71
N ARG A 22 5.98 9.68 14.87
CA ARG A 22 7.17 9.19 15.58
C ARG A 22 7.98 8.15 14.80
N SER A 23 7.44 7.60 13.71
CA SER A 23 8.08 6.54 12.93
C SER A 23 9.12 7.06 11.95
N GLY A 24 9.10 8.36 11.64
CA GLY A 24 10.06 8.98 10.72
C GLY A 24 9.82 8.66 9.25
N HIS A 25 8.66 8.07 8.89
CA HIS A 25 8.32 7.64 7.52
C HIS A 25 7.74 8.75 6.60
N ILE A 26 7.85 10.02 7.01
CA ILE A 26 7.11 11.15 6.42
C ILE A 26 7.82 11.86 5.26
N HIS A 27 9.12 11.65 5.05
CA HIS A 27 9.92 12.25 3.96
C HIS A 27 10.10 11.24 2.82
N VAL A 28 9.01 10.58 2.44
CA VAL A 28 9.04 9.51 1.43
C VAL A 28 9.38 10.05 0.05
N ASP A 29 9.04 11.29 -0.27
CA ASP A 29 9.47 11.98 -1.48
C ASP A 29 11.00 12.07 -1.60
N GLU A 30 11.69 12.45 -0.52
CA GLU A 30 13.17 12.52 -0.48
C GLU A 30 13.80 11.14 -0.66
N VAL A 31 13.24 10.12 0.02
CA VAL A 31 13.67 8.72 -0.11
C VAL A 31 13.47 8.23 -1.55
N LEU A 32 12.33 8.55 -2.17
CA LEU A 32 12.03 8.17 -3.54
C LEU A 32 12.82 8.97 -4.58
N ASN A 33 13.33 10.15 -4.25
CA ASN A 33 14.23 10.89 -5.14
C ASN A 33 15.70 10.46 -5.02
N SER A 34 16.06 9.72 -3.96
CA SER A 34 17.42 9.24 -3.78
C SER A 34 17.80 8.18 -4.82
N PRO A 35 18.93 8.35 -5.54
CA PRO A 35 19.46 7.33 -6.44
C PRO A 35 20.07 6.15 -5.69
N ALA A 36 20.28 6.27 -4.38
CA ALA A 36 20.76 5.18 -3.54
C ALA A 36 19.65 4.22 -3.11
N VAL A 37 18.38 4.51 -3.40
CA VAL A 37 17.25 3.63 -3.07
C VAL A 37 16.70 3.03 -4.35
N ASP A 38 16.73 1.70 -4.44
CA ASP A 38 16.20 0.95 -5.58
C ASP A 38 14.78 0.43 -5.31
N THR A 39 14.47 0.14 -4.04
CA THR A 39 13.26 -0.58 -3.65
C THR A 39 12.76 -0.14 -2.29
N LEU A 40 11.45 0.12 -2.19
CA LEU A 40 10.79 0.20 -0.89
C LEU A 40 10.23 -1.17 -0.51
N CYS A 41 10.25 -1.46 0.78
CA CYS A 41 9.61 -2.62 1.36
C CYS A 41 8.76 -2.20 2.55
N ALA A 42 7.64 -2.87 2.72
CA ALA A 42 6.94 -2.87 4.00
C ALA A 42 6.23 -4.21 4.20
N PRO A 43 5.99 -4.60 5.45
CA PRO A 43 5.00 -5.63 5.74
C PRO A 43 3.65 -5.24 5.13
N PHE A 44 2.91 -6.26 4.71
CA PHE A 44 1.49 -6.06 4.47
C PHE A 44 0.78 -5.62 5.76
N HIS A 45 -0.46 -5.14 5.65
CA HIS A 45 -1.19 -4.60 6.77
C HIS A 45 -1.63 -5.73 7.71
N TYR A 46 -1.39 -5.55 9.01
CA TYR A 46 -1.70 -6.60 10.00
C TYR A 46 -3.17 -6.69 10.38
N THR A 47 -3.99 -5.73 9.98
CA THR A 47 -5.45 -5.87 10.06
C THR A 47 -5.97 -6.49 8.75
N PHE A 48 -7.02 -7.31 8.84
CA PHE A 48 -7.72 -7.93 7.68
C PHE A 48 -6.94 -8.94 6.84
N ARG A 49 -5.77 -9.42 7.26
CA ARG A 49 -5.07 -10.49 6.51
C ARG A 49 -5.69 -11.90 6.62
N GLN A 50 -6.78 -12.06 7.35
CA GLN A 50 -7.58 -13.29 7.54
C GLN A 50 -8.24 -13.80 6.24
N LEU A 51 -8.85 -15.00 6.26
CA LEU A 51 -9.45 -15.63 5.07
C LEU A 51 -10.51 -14.77 4.37
N ASP A 52 -11.33 -14.07 5.13
CA ASP A 52 -12.41 -13.19 4.68
C ASP A 52 -11.98 -11.73 4.50
N GLY A 53 -10.70 -11.42 4.67
CA GLY A 53 -10.19 -10.06 4.52
C GLY A 53 -9.38 -9.83 3.24
N VAL A 54 -8.53 -8.81 3.26
CA VAL A 54 -7.85 -8.27 2.08
C VAL A 54 -6.32 -8.42 2.19
N MET A 55 -5.64 -8.26 1.05
CA MET A 55 -4.21 -7.93 1.05
C MET A 55 -4.06 -6.42 0.86
N SER A 56 -3.28 -5.80 1.73
CA SER A 56 -2.98 -4.37 1.68
C SER A 56 -1.58 -4.11 2.20
N GLY A 57 -0.86 -3.10 1.69
CA GLY A 57 0.45 -2.70 2.20
C GLY A 57 0.35 -1.69 3.35
N GLN A 58 1.28 -1.72 4.32
CA GLN A 58 1.44 -0.62 5.29
C GLN A 58 2.02 0.65 4.66
N ALA A 59 2.82 0.48 3.60
CA ALA A 59 3.32 1.58 2.77
C ALA A 59 2.54 1.72 1.47
N MET A 60 2.82 2.81 0.74
CA MET A 60 2.27 3.04 -0.59
C MET A 60 3.02 2.25 -1.65
N VAL A 61 2.27 1.68 -2.61
CA VAL A 61 2.84 0.85 -3.70
C VAL A 61 2.97 1.66 -4.99
N GLY A 62 2.04 2.58 -5.23
CA GLY A 62 1.97 3.42 -6.42
C GLY A 62 3.18 4.32 -6.56
N SER A 63 3.45 5.18 -5.57
CA SER A 63 4.55 6.18 -5.63
C SER A 63 5.92 5.61 -5.99
N PRO A 64 6.40 4.49 -5.39
CA PRO A 64 7.66 3.89 -5.79
C PRO A 64 7.67 3.44 -7.25
N ILE A 65 6.60 2.77 -7.70
CA ILE A 65 6.50 2.20 -9.04
C ILE A 65 6.50 3.30 -10.10
N ILE A 66 5.71 4.37 -9.93
CA ILE A 66 5.65 5.46 -10.91
C ILE A 66 6.96 6.23 -11.02
N ARG A 67 7.77 6.25 -9.95
CA ARG A 67 9.11 6.84 -9.93
C ARG A 67 10.21 5.89 -10.43
N GLY A 68 9.82 4.77 -11.03
CA GLY A 68 10.76 3.79 -11.60
C GLY A 68 11.48 2.93 -10.57
N LYS A 69 11.02 2.91 -9.32
CA LYS A 69 11.53 2.02 -8.26
C LYS A 69 10.68 0.76 -8.16
N GLN A 70 11.17 -0.20 -7.38
CA GLN A 70 10.39 -1.39 -7.04
C GLN A 70 9.72 -1.25 -5.68
N TYR A 71 8.67 -2.03 -5.49
CA TYR A 71 8.04 -2.23 -4.19
C TYR A 71 7.98 -3.73 -3.88
N VAL A 72 8.32 -4.08 -2.64
CA VAL A 72 8.29 -5.46 -2.15
C VAL A 72 7.42 -5.56 -0.91
N HIS A 73 6.39 -6.40 -0.97
CA HIS A 73 5.60 -6.80 0.19
C HIS A 73 6.36 -7.85 1.01
N GLU A 74 6.56 -7.58 2.29
CA GLU A 74 6.92 -8.62 3.26
C GLU A 74 5.64 -9.34 3.70
N LEU A 75 5.52 -10.62 3.32
CA LEU A 75 4.33 -11.43 3.56
C LEU A 75 4.62 -12.42 4.70
N ASP A 76 4.18 -12.09 5.92
CA ASP A 76 4.29 -12.91 7.13
C ASP A 76 2.91 -13.49 7.56
N GLY A 77 2.09 -13.85 6.56
CA GLY A 77 0.72 -14.36 6.72
C GLY A 77 0.62 -15.72 7.37
N SER A 78 -0.59 -16.03 7.88
CA SER A 78 -0.86 -17.31 8.53
C SER A 78 -0.83 -18.46 7.54
N THR A 79 -0.44 -19.63 8.04
CA THR A 79 -0.70 -20.92 7.42
C THR A 79 -1.51 -21.79 8.37
N CYS A 80 -1.98 -22.95 7.90
CA CYS A 80 -2.66 -23.94 8.73
C CYS A 80 -1.76 -24.51 9.83
N LEU A 81 -0.45 -24.34 9.72
CA LEU A 81 0.51 -24.74 10.75
C LEU A 81 0.67 -23.68 11.83
N LYS A 82 0.65 -22.40 11.43
CA LYS A 82 0.98 -21.30 12.32
C LYS A 82 0.17 -20.04 12.03
N LYS A 83 -0.44 -19.52 13.09
CA LYS A 83 -1.12 -18.22 13.07
C LYS A 83 -0.10 -17.10 13.07
N CYS A 84 -0.33 -16.10 12.24
CA CYS A 84 0.48 -14.90 12.19
C CYS A 84 0.29 -14.02 13.44
N TRP A 85 1.35 -13.32 13.84
CA TRP A 85 1.33 -12.39 14.97
C TRP A 85 1.18 -10.95 14.47
N PRO A 86 0.34 -10.08 15.08
CA PRO A 86 -0.42 -10.24 16.33
C PRO A 86 -1.88 -10.68 16.13
N CYS A 87 -2.17 -11.51 15.13
CA CYS A 87 -3.53 -11.76 14.62
C CYS A 87 -4.18 -13.03 15.19
N LYS A 88 -4.05 -13.24 16.50
CA LYS A 88 -4.53 -14.46 17.16
C LYS A 88 -6.05 -14.68 17.01
N ASP A 89 -6.81 -13.58 16.96
CA ASP A 89 -8.27 -13.56 16.92
C ASP A 89 -8.83 -13.48 15.48
N HIS A 90 -7.95 -13.47 14.47
CA HIS A 90 -8.37 -13.56 13.08
C HIS A 90 -8.96 -14.93 12.75
N HIS A 91 -9.82 -14.97 11.75
CA HIS A 91 -10.20 -16.18 11.05
C HIS A 91 -9.03 -16.69 10.21
N ASN A 92 -8.13 -17.38 10.90
CA ASN A 92 -6.90 -17.93 10.36
C ASN A 92 -7.19 -19.23 9.59
N PRO A 93 -6.38 -19.57 8.57
CA PRO A 93 -6.51 -20.84 7.86
C PRO A 93 -6.29 -22.01 8.82
N GLU A 94 -7.13 -23.03 8.71
CA GLU A 94 -7.03 -24.28 9.47
C GLU A 94 -6.61 -25.44 8.56
N THR A 95 -6.75 -25.27 7.24
CA THR A 95 -6.42 -26.27 6.23
C THR A 95 -5.35 -25.80 5.24
N LEU A 96 -4.71 -26.76 4.57
CA LEU A 96 -3.78 -26.46 3.48
C LEU A 96 -4.45 -25.67 2.34
N GLN A 97 -5.71 -26.00 2.03
CA GLN A 97 -6.48 -25.31 1.00
C GLN A 97 -6.65 -23.82 1.33
N GLU A 98 -7.04 -23.52 2.56
CA GLU A 98 -7.21 -22.15 3.06
C GLU A 98 -5.89 -21.37 3.07
N SER A 99 -4.79 -22.02 3.48
CA SER A 99 -3.45 -21.42 3.40
C SER A 99 -3.07 -21.05 1.96
N GLY A 100 -3.40 -21.93 1.01
CA GLY A 100 -3.18 -21.68 -0.41
C GLY A 100 -4.09 -20.61 -0.98
N GLN A 101 -5.31 -20.43 -0.47
CA GLN A 101 -6.19 -19.32 -0.84
C GLN A 101 -5.57 -17.97 -0.48
N LEU A 102 -5.00 -17.84 0.73
CA LEU A 102 -4.30 -16.62 1.16
C LEU A 102 -3.10 -16.30 0.26
N SER A 103 -2.23 -17.30 0.04
CA SER A 103 -1.03 -17.11 -0.78
C SER A 103 -1.38 -16.72 -2.23
N ARG A 104 -2.47 -17.26 -2.78
CA ARG A 104 -2.98 -16.90 -4.12
C ARG A 104 -3.60 -15.51 -4.14
N ARG A 105 -4.34 -15.10 -3.11
CA ARG A 105 -4.87 -13.74 -2.96
C ARG A 105 -3.72 -12.73 -2.98
N GLU A 106 -2.67 -13.02 -2.22
CA GLU A 106 -1.49 -12.16 -2.13
C GLU A 106 -0.76 -12.05 -3.47
N LEU A 107 -0.54 -13.19 -4.13
CA LEU A 107 0.02 -13.19 -5.48
C LEU A 107 -0.82 -12.36 -6.46
N ASN A 108 -2.14 -12.54 -6.46
CA ASN A 108 -3.02 -11.81 -7.36
C ASN A 108 -2.90 -10.30 -7.17
N LYS A 109 -2.87 -9.83 -5.92
CA LYS A 109 -2.69 -8.41 -5.61
C LYS A 109 -1.33 -7.91 -6.10
N MET A 110 -0.24 -8.66 -5.87
CA MET A 110 1.10 -8.29 -6.38
C MET A 110 1.16 -8.23 -7.92
N LEU A 111 0.59 -9.22 -8.60
CA LEU A 111 0.50 -9.23 -10.06
C LEU A 111 -0.29 -8.02 -10.59
N CYS A 112 -1.42 -7.71 -9.94
CA CYS A 112 -2.26 -6.58 -10.28
C CYS A 112 -1.57 -5.26 -10.04
N GLU A 113 -0.81 -5.10 -8.94
CA GLU A 113 -0.07 -3.89 -8.57
C GLU A 113 1.20 -3.67 -9.41
N GLY A 114 1.81 -4.74 -9.90
CA GLY A 114 3.18 -4.66 -10.42
C GLY A 114 4.24 -4.65 -9.33
N SER A 115 3.85 -5.02 -8.11
CA SER A 115 4.74 -5.17 -6.97
C SER A 115 5.32 -6.58 -6.90
N SER A 116 6.32 -6.76 -6.05
CA SER A 116 6.91 -8.05 -5.71
C SER A 116 6.61 -8.38 -4.24
N GLY A 117 6.97 -9.57 -3.81
CA GLY A 117 6.88 -9.94 -2.41
C GLY A 117 7.75 -11.15 -2.08
N TRP A 118 8.04 -11.30 -0.80
CA TRP A 118 8.63 -12.53 -0.27
C TRP A 118 7.73 -13.11 0.81
N TYR A 119 7.66 -14.44 0.83
CA TYR A 119 6.96 -15.20 1.85
C TYR A 119 7.93 -15.46 3.00
N MET A 120 7.64 -14.92 4.17
CA MET A 120 8.53 -14.89 5.32
C MET A 120 8.09 -15.90 6.39
N ASP A 121 9.02 -16.74 6.84
CA ASP A 121 8.83 -17.59 8.00
C ASP A 121 9.19 -16.84 9.30
N LEU A 122 8.49 -15.74 9.59
CA LEU A 122 8.88 -14.77 10.61
C LEU A 122 9.13 -15.40 12.00
N GLY A 123 8.24 -16.30 12.41
CA GLY A 123 8.32 -16.97 13.71
C GLY A 123 8.89 -18.38 13.66
N GLY A 124 9.32 -18.86 12.49
CA GLY A 124 9.67 -20.27 12.25
C GLY A 124 8.45 -21.20 12.20
N GLY A 125 8.47 -22.18 11.30
CA GLY A 125 7.48 -23.25 11.25
C GLY A 125 6.18 -22.94 10.50
N TYR A 126 6.11 -21.81 9.80
CA TYR A 126 4.98 -21.50 8.92
C TYR A 126 4.96 -22.43 7.70
N TYR A 127 6.14 -22.92 7.30
CA TYR A 127 6.36 -23.76 6.12
C TYR A 127 6.96 -25.15 6.47
N ASP A 128 6.84 -25.63 7.72
CA ASP A 128 7.38 -26.91 8.20
C ASP A 128 6.56 -28.14 7.76
N SER A 129 6.03 -28.11 6.54
CA SER A 129 5.30 -29.21 5.91
C SER A 129 5.65 -29.28 4.42
N PRO A 130 6.00 -30.46 3.88
CA PRO A 130 6.20 -30.64 2.45
C PRO A 130 5.01 -30.19 1.62
N GLU A 131 3.79 -30.38 2.12
CA GLU A 131 2.55 -30.01 1.46
C GLU A 131 2.37 -28.49 1.38
N VAL A 132 2.70 -27.74 2.44
CA VAL A 132 2.67 -26.27 2.45
C VAL A 132 3.74 -25.71 1.50
N VAL A 133 4.95 -26.29 1.52
CA VAL A 133 6.01 -25.91 0.59
C VAL A 133 5.61 -26.18 -0.86
N GLU A 134 4.92 -27.30 -1.13
CA GLU A 134 4.44 -27.63 -2.46
C GLU A 134 3.35 -26.67 -2.95
N ASP A 135 2.45 -26.19 -2.07
CA ASP A 135 1.50 -25.16 -2.47
C ASP A 135 2.19 -23.82 -2.76
N LEU A 136 3.18 -23.42 -1.94
CA LEU A 136 3.99 -22.22 -2.20
C LEU A 136 4.72 -22.31 -3.55
N LYS A 137 5.24 -23.48 -3.95
CA LYS A 137 5.83 -23.66 -5.29
C LYS A 137 4.83 -23.35 -6.41
N LYS A 138 3.57 -23.76 -6.29
CA LYS A 138 2.53 -23.45 -7.29
C LYS A 138 2.29 -21.94 -7.42
N VAL A 139 2.35 -21.23 -6.30
CA VAL A 139 2.27 -19.75 -6.27
C VAL A 139 3.48 -19.15 -7.01
N LEU A 140 4.70 -19.60 -6.69
CA LEU A 140 5.92 -19.13 -7.35
C LEU A 140 5.94 -19.42 -8.86
N ASP A 141 5.48 -20.60 -9.29
CA ASP A 141 5.44 -20.96 -10.71
C ASP A 141 4.38 -20.15 -11.47
N THR A 142 3.26 -19.84 -10.81
CA THR A 142 2.27 -18.89 -11.35
C THR A 142 2.88 -17.50 -11.48
N ALA A 143 3.59 -17.01 -10.46
CA ALA A 143 4.28 -15.72 -10.52
C ALA A 143 5.28 -15.66 -11.69
N LYS A 144 6.11 -16.70 -11.88
CA LYS A 144 7.05 -16.79 -13.01
C LYS A 144 6.35 -16.74 -14.37
N LYS A 145 5.18 -17.38 -14.51
CA LYS A 145 4.38 -17.38 -15.74
C LYS A 145 3.88 -15.98 -16.09
N PHE A 146 3.45 -15.21 -15.08
CA PHE A 146 2.84 -13.89 -15.28
C PHE A 146 3.79 -12.70 -15.09
N ARG A 147 5.05 -12.93 -14.68
CA ARG A 147 6.02 -11.86 -14.36
C ARG A 147 6.16 -10.74 -15.40
N ARG A 148 6.05 -11.06 -16.70
CA ARG A 148 6.15 -10.09 -17.81
C ARG A 148 4.86 -9.29 -18.06
N GLN A 149 3.77 -9.68 -17.41
CA GLN A 149 2.45 -9.06 -17.52
C GLN A 149 2.05 -8.34 -16.21
N MET A 150 2.92 -8.37 -15.20
CA MET A 150 2.69 -7.70 -13.92
C MET A 150 2.54 -6.19 -14.12
N GLY A 151 1.68 -5.58 -13.31
CA GLY A 151 1.54 -4.13 -13.29
C GLY A 151 1.02 -3.51 -14.58
N ARG A 152 0.40 -4.31 -15.48
CA ARG A 152 -0.35 -3.75 -16.61
C ARG A 152 -1.42 -2.81 -16.06
N ASN A 153 -1.16 -1.51 -16.19
CA ASN A 153 -1.90 -0.47 -15.51
C ASN A 153 -3.17 -0.09 -16.30
N ASN A 154 -4.33 -0.49 -15.79
CA ASN A 154 -5.64 0.00 -16.19
C ASN A 154 -6.37 0.69 -15.02
N ARG A 155 -5.61 1.19 -14.03
CA ARG A 155 -6.16 1.82 -12.83
C ARG A 155 -6.60 3.22 -13.19
N GLU A 156 -7.86 3.51 -12.91
CA GLU A 156 -8.49 4.80 -13.22
C GLU A 156 -8.77 5.62 -11.95
N VAL A 157 -8.29 5.14 -10.80
CA VAL A 157 -8.43 5.80 -9.51
C VAL A 157 -7.05 6.15 -8.96
N ALA A 158 -6.88 7.37 -8.44
CA ALA A 158 -5.73 7.78 -7.67
C ALA A 158 -6.16 8.13 -6.23
N ALA A 159 -5.54 7.48 -5.24
CA ALA A 159 -5.67 7.84 -3.83
C ALA A 159 -4.41 8.62 -3.43
N VAL A 160 -4.54 9.92 -3.16
CA VAL A 160 -3.40 10.81 -2.93
C VAL A 160 -3.28 11.11 -1.44
N LEU A 161 -2.17 10.67 -0.86
CA LEU A 161 -1.79 10.85 0.53
C LEU A 161 -1.00 12.14 0.72
N LEU A 162 -1.17 12.76 1.89
CA LEU A 162 -0.29 13.81 2.39
C LEU A 162 0.60 13.21 3.48
N PRO A 163 1.89 12.95 3.23
CA PRO A 163 2.76 12.27 4.20
C PRO A 163 2.81 12.94 5.57
N ARG A 164 2.73 14.28 5.61
CA ARG A 164 2.77 15.08 6.83
C ARG A 164 1.41 15.37 7.45
N ALA A 165 0.33 14.78 6.95
CA ALA A 165 -1.03 15.01 7.48
C ALA A 165 -1.12 14.73 8.99
N SER A 166 -0.41 13.70 9.46
CA SER A 166 -0.39 13.27 10.86
C SER A 166 0.04 14.36 11.85
N PHE A 167 0.83 15.34 11.43
CA PHE A 167 1.30 16.45 12.27
C PHE A 167 0.19 17.42 12.71
N TYR A 168 -0.94 17.40 12.03
CA TYR A 168 -2.10 18.24 12.34
C TYR A 168 -3.15 17.50 13.19
N PHE A 169 -2.85 16.25 13.58
CA PHE A 169 -3.68 15.47 14.48
C PHE A 169 -2.96 15.23 15.80
N ARG A 170 -3.74 15.12 16.88
CA ARG A 170 -3.20 14.65 18.15
C ARG A 170 -2.68 13.22 17.97
N GLU A 171 -1.64 12.88 18.71
CA GLU A 171 -1.22 11.49 18.77
C GLU A 171 -2.37 10.60 19.24
N ASN A 172 -2.53 9.43 18.61
CA ASN A 172 -3.66 8.52 18.83
C ASN A 172 -5.05 9.09 18.52
N GLU A 173 -5.16 10.17 17.74
CA GLU A 173 -6.45 10.68 17.29
C GLU A 173 -7.20 9.61 16.45
N PRO A 174 -8.34 9.08 16.92
CA PRO A 174 -9.05 7.99 16.25
C PRO A 174 -9.51 8.36 14.84
N LEU A 175 -9.82 9.63 14.61
CA LEU A 175 -10.24 10.10 13.30
C LEU A 175 -9.14 9.92 12.24
N PHE A 176 -7.87 10.12 12.58
CA PHE A 176 -6.79 9.91 11.62
C PHE A 176 -6.73 8.45 11.16
N SER A 177 -7.04 7.50 12.05
CA SER A 177 -7.05 6.06 11.73
C SER A 177 -8.24 5.70 10.85
N ALA A 178 -9.39 6.34 11.11
CA ALA A 178 -10.58 6.25 10.28
C ALA A 178 -10.32 6.74 8.84
N LEU A 179 -9.55 7.82 8.67
CA LEU A 179 -9.24 8.44 7.37
C LEU A 179 -8.06 7.78 6.63
N THR A 180 -7.23 6.99 7.31
CA THR A 180 -6.05 6.34 6.74
C THR A 180 -6.19 4.83 6.73
N SER A 181 -5.76 4.13 7.79
CA SER A 181 -5.73 2.67 7.87
C SER A 181 -7.09 2.04 7.62
N MET A 182 -8.13 2.48 8.34
CA MET A 182 -9.46 1.90 8.21
C MET A 182 -10.07 2.21 6.84
N PHE A 183 -9.93 3.44 6.35
CA PHE A 183 -10.38 3.82 5.01
C PHE A 183 -9.75 2.94 3.93
N LYS A 184 -8.44 2.66 4.01
CA LYS A 184 -7.79 1.74 3.07
C LYS A 184 -8.42 0.35 3.12
N GLN A 185 -8.50 -0.25 4.32
CA GLN A 185 -8.92 -1.64 4.46
C GLN A 185 -10.41 -1.86 4.13
N TYR A 186 -11.28 -0.97 4.58
CA TYR A 186 -12.73 -1.13 4.44
C TYR A 186 -13.28 -0.55 3.13
N GLU A 187 -12.66 0.50 2.60
CA GLU A 187 -13.15 1.17 1.40
C GLU A 187 -12.28 0.86 0.18
N LEU A 188 -10.99 1.24 0.21
CA LEU A 188 -10.15 1.16 -0.99
C LEU A 188 -9.91 -0.28 -1.46
N GLU A 189 -9.55 -1.19 -0.56
CA GLU A 189 -9.28 -2.58 -0.91
C GLU A 189 -10.55 -3.38 -1.25
N CYS A 190 -11.72 -2.88 -0.85
CA CYS A 190 -13.03 -3.50 -1.10
C CYS A 190 -13.79 -2.89 -2.28
N MET A 191 -13.29 -1.79 -2.87
CA MET A 191 -13.97 -1.04 -3.93
C MET A 191 -14.16 -1.85 -5.22
N GLY A 192 -13.34 -2.87 -5.47
CA GLY A 192 -13.36 -3.66 -6.71
C GLY A 192 -12.78 -2.93 -7.94
N LEU A 193 -12.33 -1.68 -7.76
CA LEU A 193 -11.59 -0.92 -8.76
C LEU A 193 -10.10 -0.88 -8.40
N GLY A 194 -9.24 -0.99 -9.41
CA GLY A 194 -7.81 -0.77 -9.21
C GLY A 194 -7.50 0.71 -8.98
N TYR A 195 -6.62 1.00 -8.02
CA TYR A 195 -6.17 2.35 -7.70
C TYR A 195 -4.65 2.44 -7.56
N ASP A 196 -4.10 3.61 -7.83
CA ASP A 196 -2.72 3.97 -7.49
C ASP A 196 -2.73 4.77 -6.17
N ASP A 197 -1.98 4.34 -5.15
CA ASP A 197 -1.74 5.14 -3.95
C ASP A 197 -0.49 5.99 -4.12
N LEU A 198 -0.74 7.29 -4.24
CA LEU A 198 0.25 8.32 -4.53
C LEU A 198 0.50 9.18 -3.28
N ILE A 199 1.62 9.89 -3.25
CA ILE A 199 1.85 11.01 -2.34
C ILE A 199 1.63 12.32 -3.10
N ILE A 200 1.28 13.39 -2.39
CA ILE A 200 0.99 14.68 -3.03
C ILE A 200 2.17 15.19 -3.87
N GLU A 201 3.41 14.89 -3.46
CA GLU A 201 4.65 15.23 -4.19
C GLU A 201 4.81 14.47 -5.52
N ASP A 202 4.03 13.40 -5.77
CA ASP A 202 3.99 12.74 -7.08
C ASP A 202 3.33 13.61 -8.14
N LEU A 203 2.46 14.55 -7.75
CA LEU A 203 1.84 15.50 -8.68
C LEU A 203 2.84 16.53 -9.24
N ASP A 204 4.00 16.70 -8.61
CA ASP A 204 5.10 17.50 -9.15
C ASP A 204 6.02 16.68 -10.07
N PHE A 205 5.94 15.36 -10.00
CA PHE A 205 6.77 14.45 -10.79
C PHE A 205 6.08 14.00 -12.07
N LEU A 206 4.77 13.76 -12.00
CA LEU A 206 3.96 13.30 -13.13
C LEU A 206 3.50 14.48 -14.00
N ASP A 207 3.42 14.25 -15.30
CA ASP A 207 2.78 15.18 -16.22
C ASP A 207 1.28 14.92 -16.40
N GLU A 208 0.60 15.85 -17.08
CA GLU A 208 -0.82 15.76 -17.34
C GLU A 208 -1.23 14.54 -18.18
N GLU A 209 -0.35 14.06 -19.06
CA GLU A 209 -0.61 12.92 -19.93
C GLU A 209 -0.51 11.60 -19.16
N GLU A 210 0.41 11.51 -18.20
CA GLU A 210 0.53 10.37 -17.30
C GLU A 210 -0.67 10.27 -16.35
N THR A 211 -1.17 11.41 -15.86
CA THR A 211 -2.33 11.45 -14.96
C THR A 211 -3.68 11.39 -15.66
N LYS A 212 -3.73 11.51 -17.01
CA LYS A 212 -5.01 11.50 -17.76
C LYS A 212 -5.82 10.22 -17.62
N ARG A 213 -5.16 9.12 -17.21
CA ARG A 213 -5.81 7.83 -16.96
C ARG A 213 -6.76 7.86 -15.76
N TYR A 214 -6.50 8.74 -14.79
CA TYR A 214 -7.28 8.82 -13.57
C TYR A 214 -8.56 9.61 -13.81
N LYS A 215 -9.69 8.97 -13.55
CA LYS A 215 -11.04 9.53 -13.62
C LYS A 215 -11.59 9.87 -12.24
N VAL A 216 -11.10 9.19 -11.20
CA VAL A 216 -11.47 9.41 -9.81
C VAL A 216 -10.22 9.71 -8.99
N TRP A 217 -10.28 10.79 -8.22
CA TRP A 217 -9.23 11.23 -7.32
C TRP A 217 -9.77 11.23 -5.90
N ILE A 218 -9.08 10.56 -5.00
CA ILE A 218 -9.47 10.43 -3.60
C ILE A 218 -8.36 11.07 -2.77
N PHE A 219 -8.72 12.02 -1.92
CA PHE A 219 -7.84 12.66 -0.98
C PHE A 219 -8.32 12.30 0.43
N PRO A 220 -7.79 11.22 1.04
CA PRO A 220 -8.35 10.69 2.29
C PRO A 220 -8.10 11.61 3.48
N CYS A 221 -6.98 12.34 3.49
CA CYS A 221 -6.61 13.24 4.56
C CYS A 221 -5.62 14.30 4.05
N THR A 222 -6.12 15.47 3.66
CA THR A 222 -5.31 16.61 3.16
C THR A 222 -5.62 17.89 3.95
N VAL A 223 -5.43 17.80 5.27
CA VAL A 223 -5.76 18.87 6.23
C VAL A 223 -4.96 20.16 6.04
N HIS A 224 -3.70 20.05 5.60
CA HIS A 224 -2.85 21.17 5.23
C HIS A 224 -2.45 21.08 3.76
N LEU A 225 -2.60 22.18 3.04
CA LEU A 225 -2.19 22.28 1.64
C LEU A 225 -1.54 23.65 1.40
N THR A 226 -0.38 23.62 0.74
CA THR A 226 0.29 24.83 0.23
C THR A 226 -0.34 25.28 -1.09
N GLU A 227 -0.15 26.55 -1.48
CA GLU A 227 -0.60 27.04 -2.80
C GLU A 227 -0.07 26.18 -3.96
N ARG A 228 1.21 25.76 -3.88
CA ARG A 228 1.82 24.87 -4.86
C ARG A 228 1.07 23.53 -4.98
N GLN A 229 0.74 22.90 -3.85
CA GLN A 229 0.00 21.64 -3.85
C GLN A 229 -1.44 21.84 -4.36
N ILE A 230 -2.09 22.93 -4.01
CA ILE A 230 -3.43 23.27 -4.54
C ILE A 230 -3.38 23.40 -6.07
N ASP A 231 -2.38 24.08 -6.60
CA ASP A 231 -2.22 24.25 -8.04
C ASP A 231 -1.87 22.94 -8.76
N ALA A 232 -1.05 22.09 -8.15
CA ALA A 232 -0.81 20.74 -8.65
C ALA A 232 -2.11 19.92 -8.67
N ILE A 233 -2.90 19.93 -7.60
CA ILE A 233 -4.19 19.24 -7.58
C ILE A 233 -5.14 19.78 -8.66
N ARG A 234 -5.20 21.11 -8.86
CA ARG A 234 -6.01 21.70 -9.93
C ARG A 234 -5.56 21.24 -11.32
N ARG A 235 -4.25 21.20 -11.56
CA ARG A 235 -3.63 20.80 -12.83
C ARG A 235 -3.87 19.34 -13.19
N HIS A 236 -3.93 18.44 -12.20
CA HIS A 236 -4.05 17.00 -12.43
C HIS A 236 -5.46 16.46 -12.15
N ALA A 237 -6.03 16.78 -10.99
CA ALA A 237 -7.29 16.20 -10.53
C ALA A 237 -8.52 17.02 -10.95
N CYS A 238 -8.49 18.35 -10.87
CA CYS A 238 -9.68 19.19 -11.10
C CYS A 238 -9.85 19.62 -12.57
N ARG A 239 -9.77 18.66 -13.49
CA ARG A 239 -9.90 18.87 -14.94
C ARG A 239 -10.64 17.72 -15.60
N ASN A 240 -10.90 17.83 -16.90
CA ASN A 240 -11.35 16.70 -17.74
C ASN A 240 -12.62 15.98 -17.26
N GLY A 241 -13.45 16.62 -16.43
CA GLY A 241 -14.64 15.99 -15.85
C GLY A 241 -14.34 14.92 -14.79
N ASN A 242 -13.12 14.90 -14.24
CA ASN A 242 -12.73 13.99 -13.18
C ASN A 242 -13.61 14.17 -11.93
N HIS A 243 -13.85 13.06 -11.22
CA HIS A 243 -14.50 13.06 -9.92
C HIS A 243 -13.45 13.20 -8.83
N VAL A 244 -13.61 14.20 -7.97
CA VAL A 244 -12.68 14.43 -6.86
C VAL A 244 -13.42 14.27 -5.53
N ILE A 245 -12.94 13.33 -4.71
CA ILE A 245 -13.48 12.98 -3.40
C ILE A 245 -12.51 13.51 -2.34
N TRP A 246 -13.05 14.33 -1.46
CA TRP A 246 -12.35 14.98 -0.36
C TRP A 246 -12.91 14.48 0.96
N ASN A 247 -12.07 13.91 1.81
CA ASN A 247 -12.50 13.45 3.12
C ASN A 247 -11.99 14.39 4.21
N TYR A 248 -12.91 14.90 5.03
CA TYR A 248 -12.70 15.65 6.29
C TYR A 248 -11.67 16.81 6.27
N ALA A 249 -12.13 18.02 6.60
CA ALA A 249 -11.29 19.19 6.92
C ALA A 249 -10.16 19.48 5.91
N VAL A 250 -10.43 19.28 4.61
CA VAL A 250 -9.44 19.51 3.55
C VAL A 250 -9.05 20.98 3.46
N GLY A 251 -7.74 21.25 3.47
CA GLY A 251 -7.18 22.58 3.29
C GLY A 251 -7.62 23.61 4.34
N VAL A 252 -8.06 23.17 5.53
CA VAL A 252 -8.43 24.09 6.63
C VAL A 252 -7.20 24.78 7.23
N CYS A 253 -6.03 24.16 7.06
CA CYS A 253 -4.74 24.77 7.34
C CYS A 253 -4.04 25.05 6.01
N GLY A 254 -3.39 26.20 5.92
CA GLY A 254 -2.58 26.60 4.77
C GLY A 254 -1.45 27.50 5.23
N ASP A 255 -0.49 27.72 4.34
CA ASP A 255 0.57 28.72 4.50
C ASP A 255 0.12 30.07 3.92
#